data_AF-A0A7J7XGR7-F1
#
_entry.id   AF-A0A7J7XGR7-F1
#
_cell.length_a   1.000
_cell.length_b   1.000
_cell.length_c   1.000
_cell.angle_alpha   90.00
_cell.angle_beta   90.00
_cell.angle_gamma   90.00
#
_symmetry.space_group_name_H-M   'P 1'
#
loop_
_entity.id
_entity.type
_entity.pdbx_description
1 polymer ?
#
loop_
_entity_poly.entity_id
_entity_poly.type
_entity_poly.pdbx_seq_one_letter_code
_entity_poly.pdbx_strand_id
1 'polypeptide(L)'
;MVIMKSCSGINFEEFYQFLKVIAERRLLLVKKIGPGELQCSEDFGLGLQHTIFDISRIAEVLASVVVNPDFQRVDTSRFLPQPEDLLQQLQEALATTEPL
;
A
#
# COMPACT_ATOMS: atom_id res chain seq x y z
N MET A 1 12.66 -32.80 15.04
CA MET A 1 12.05 -31.76 14.18
C MET A 1 12.13 -30.45 14.92
N VAL A 2 13.09 -29.59 14.55
CA VAL A 2 13.23 -28.25 15.14
C VAL A 2 12.21 -27.36 14.44
N ILE A 3 11.05 -27.17 15.05
CA ILE A 3 10.18 -26.05 14.68
C ILE A 3 10.89 -24.83 15.27
N MET A 4 11.67 -24.12 14.45
CA MET A 4 12.17 -22.79 14.81
C MET A 4 10.96 -21.91 15.08
N LYS A 5 10.62 -21.72 16.36
CA LYS A 5 9.74 -20.62 16.76
C LYS A 5 10.52 -19.33 16.43
N SER A 6 10.03 -18.52 15.50
CA SER A 6 10.56 -17.17 15.33
C SER A 6 10.33 -16.42 16.64
N CYS A 7 11.41 -16.10 17.36
CA CYS A 7 11.35 -15.53 18.73
C CYS A 7 11.07 -14.02 18.79
N SER A 8 10.59 -13.41 17.71
CA SER A 8 10.07 -12.05 17.74
C SER A 8 8.91 -11.99 16.75
N GLY A 9 7.77 -11.44 17.15
CA GLY A 9 6.73 -11.08 16.19
C GLY A 9 7.28 -10.13 15.11
N ILE A 10 6.45 -9.80 14.14
CA ILE A 10 6.80 -8.80 13.12
C ILE A 10 7.10 -7.44 13.79
N ASN A 11 8.16 -6.74 13.35
CA ASN A 11 8.34 -5.34 13.73
C ASN A 11 7.37 -4.49 12.90
N PHE A 12 6.29 -4.04 13.55
CA PHE A 12 5.22 -3.29 12.90
C PHE A 12 5.66 -1.93 12.36
N GLU A 13 6.64 -1.28 12.99
CA GLU A 13 7.19 -0.02 12.49
C GLU A 13 7.93 -0.25 11.17
N GLU A 14 8.86 -1.20 11.15
CA GLU A 14 9.59 -1.56 9.92
C GLU A 14 8.65 -2.07 8.83
N PHE A 15 7.65 -2.86 9.21
CA PHE A 15 6.64 -3.38 8.28
C PHE A 15 5.82 -2.25 7.65
N TYR A 16 5.38 -1.27 8.45
CA TYR A 16 4.68 -0.11 7.94
C TYR A 16 5.57 0.73 7.01
N GLN A 17 6.82 1.01 7.40
CA GLN A 17 7.76 1.75 6.55
C GLN A 17 7.98 1.04 5.21
N PHE A 18 8.11 -0.28 5.22
CA PHE A 18 8.22 -1.06 4.00
C PHE A 18 6.96 -0.95 3.13
N LEU A 19 5.78 -1.13 3.72
CA LEU A 19 4.50 -1.05 3.01
C LEU A 19 4.28 0.35 2.41
N LYS A 20 4.63 1.40 3.17
CA LYS A 20 4.57 2.80 2.74
C LYS A 20 5.42 3.04 1.49
N VAL A 21 6.67 2.58 1.45
CA VAL A 21 7.55 2.77 0.28
C VAL A 21 6.96 2.16 -0.98
N ILE A 22 6.30 0.99 -0.86
CA ILE A 22 5.64 0.34 -1.99
C ILE A 22 4.40 1.14 -2.41
N ALA A 23 3.56 1.52 -1.44
CA ALA A 23 2.35 2.30 -1.67
C ALA A 23 2.63 3.62 -2.40
N GLU A 24 3.61 4.39 -1.93
CA GLU A 24 4.01 5.66 -2.55
C GLU A 24 4.47 5.47 -4.00
N ARG A 25 5.27 4.44 -4.27
CA ARG A 25 5.70 4.13 -5.64
C ARG A 25 4.53 3.82 -6.55
N ARG A 26 3.56 3.01 -6.10
CA ARG A 26 2.38 2.65 -6.91
C ARG A 26 1.43 3.84 -7.11
N LEU A 27 1.21 4.65 -6.08
CA LEU A 27 0.41 5.87 -6.19
C LEU A 27 1.02 6.87 -7.19
N LEU A 28 2.34 7.01 -7.22
CA LEU A 28 3.03 7.85 -8.21
C LEU A 28 2.81 7.33 -9.64
N LEU A 29 2.76 6.01 -9.85
CA LEU A 29 2.50 5.42 -11.16
C LEU A 29 1.06 5.71 -11.62
N VAL A 30 0.06 5.52 -10.76
CA VAL A 30 -1.34 5.83 -11.10
C VAL A 30 -1.52 7.31 -11.44
N LYS A 31 -0.92 8.21 -10.65
CA LYS A 31 -0.98 9.66 -10.92
C LYS A 31 -0.34 10.05 -12.26
N LYS A 32 0.72 9.34 -12.69
CA LYS A 32 1.39 9.57 -13.96
C LYS A 32 0.58 9.08 -15.15
N ILE A 33 -0.11 7.95 -15.03
CA ILE A 33 -0.82 7.32 -16.15
C ILE A 33 -2.09 8.10 -16.56
N GLY A 34 -2.72 8.83 -15.62
CA GLY A 34 -3.88 9.68 -15.92
C GLY A 34 -5.10 8.94 -16.54
N PRO A 35 -6.28 9.58 -16.63
CA PRO A 35 -7.45 8.96 -17.26
C PRO A 35 -7.33 8.83 -18.79
N GLY A 36 -6.35 9.50 -19.40
CA GLY A 36 -6.23 9.69 -20.85
C GLY A 36 -5.06 8.99 -21.54
N GLU A 37 -4.03 8.51 -20.81
CA GLU A 37 -2.86 7.85 -21.41
C GLU A 37 -2.96 6.32 -21.34
N LEU A 38 -4.18 5.79 -21.32
CA LEU A 38 -4.48 4.36 -21.16
C LEU A 38 -3.93 3.46 -22.28
N GLN A 39 -3.37 4.04 -23.35
CA GLN A 39 -3.02 3.32 -24.58
C GLN A 39 -1.53 3.30 -24.95
N CYS A 40 -0.65 4.06 -24.30
CA CYS A 40 0.73 4.14 -24.80
C CYS A 40 1.77 4.27 -23.70
N SER A 41 2.00 3.17 -22.98
CA SER A 41 3.19 3.13 -22.14
C SER A 41 3.72 1.71 -22.02
N GLU A 42 4.42 1.26 -23.06
CA GLU A 42 5.30 0.10 -23.02
C GLU A 42 6.44 0.27 -21.98
N ASP A 43 6.59 1.47 -21.40
CA ASP A 43 7.65 1.85 -20.46
C ASP A 43 7.32 1.63 -18.97
N PHE A 44 6.06 1.30 -18.63
CA PHE A 44 5.69 0.89 -17.27
C PHE A 44 5.50 -0.62 -17.27
N GLY A 45 6.55 -1.37 -16.92
CA GLY A 45 6.73 -2.81 -17.19
C GLY A 45 5.61 -3.81 -16.81
N LEU A 46 4.50 -3.41 -16.20
CA LEU A 46 3.30 -4.24 -15.99
C LEU A 46 1.96 -3.52 -16.29
N GLY A 47 1.95 -2.26 -16.73
CA GLY A 47 0.72 -1.52 -17.08
C GLY A 47 -0.18 -1.07 -15.91
N LEU A 48 -1.23 -0.30 -16.24
CA LEU A 48 -2.15 0.32 -15.28
C LEU A 48 -2.91 -0.71 -14.42
N GLN A 49 -3.40 -1.79 -15.04
CA GLN A 49 -4.19 -2.81 -14.35
C GLN A 49 -3.40 -3.52 -13.24
N HIS A 50 -2.12 -3.82 -13.46
CA HIS A 50 -1.26 -4.38 -12.42
C HIS A 50 -0.98 -3.37 -11.29
N THR A 51 -0.88 -2.08 -11.63
CA THR A 51 -0.69 -1.03 -10.62
C THR A 51 -1.94 -0.89 -9.74
N ILE A 52 -3.13 -0.94 -10.33
CA ILE A 52 -4.40 -0.93 -9.60
C ILE A 52 -4.51 -2.16 -8.69
N PHE A 53 -4.17 -3.35 -9.21
CA PHE A 53 -4.16 -4.58 -8.42
C PHE A 53 -3.19 -4.52 -7.23
N ASP A 54 -1.98 -3.99 -7.44
CA ASP A 54 -1.02 -3.82 -6.34
C ASP A 54 -1.57 -2.85 -5.28
N ILE A 55 -2.19 -1.74 -5.70
CA ILE A 55 -2.79 -0.76 -4.78
C ILE A 55 -3.94 -1.39 -3.99
N SER A 56 -4.82 -2.15 -4.62
CA SER A 56 -5.92 -2.82 -3.91
C SER A 56 -5.39 -3.79 -2.86
N ARG A 57 -4.36 -4.57 -3.20
CA ARG A 57 -3.74 -5.50 -2.26
C ARG A 57 -3.05 -4.80 -1.10
N ILE A 58 -2.36 -3.69 -1.35
CA ILE A 58 -1.73 -2.88 -0.30
C ILE A 58 -2.80 -2.26 0.61
N ALA A 59 -3.90 -1.77 0.05
CA ALA A 59 -5.02 -1.23 0.84
C ALA A 59 -5.64 -2.29 1.76
N GLU A 60 -5.88 -3.51 1.26
CA GLU A 60 -6.39 -4.63 2.07
C GLU A 60 -5.46 -4.99 3.24
N VAL A 61 -4.15 -5.08 2.96
CA VAL A 61 -3.14 -5.38 3.97
C VAL A 61 -3.09 -4.24 5.00
N LEU A 62 -3.04 -2.99 4.56
CA LEU A 62 -2.99 -1.85 5.46
C LEU A 62 -4.25 -1.73 6.32
N ALA A 63 -5.44 -1.98 5.75
CA ALA A 63 -6.70 -2.04 6.50
C ALA A 63 -6.68 -3.11 7.60
N SER A 64 -6.03 -4.26 7.34
CA SER A 64 -5.84 -5.32 8.34
C SER A 64 -4.82 -4.94 9.42
N VAL A 65 -3.81 -4.15 9.07
CA VAL A 65 -2.75 -3.69 9.98
C VAL A 65 -3.27 -2.64 10.94
N VAL A 66 -3.99 -1.63 10.46
CA VAL A 66 -4.48 -0.52 11.32
C VAL A 66 -5.45 -0.98 12.41
N VAL A 67 -6.18 -2.08 12.18
CA VAL A 67 -7.07 -2.69 13.18
C VAL A 67 -6.37 -3.75 14.05
N ASN A 68 -5.09 -4.05 13.79
CA ASN A 68 -4.36 -5.05 14.55
C ASN A 68 -4.01 -4.50 15.96
N PRO A 69 -4.37 -5.21 17.06
CA PRO A 69 -4.12 -4.73 18.41
C PRO A 69 -2.64 -4.53 18.75
N ASP A 70 -1.74 -5.28 18.14
CA ASP A 70 -0.30 -5.13 18.35
C ASP A 70 0.24 -3.92 17.59
N PHE A 71 -0.31 -3.62 16.41
CA PHE A 71 0.01 -2.41 15.65
C PHE A 71 -0.46 -1.14 16.37
N GLN A 72 -1.65 -1.16 16.97
CA GLN A 72 -2.19 -0.02 17.73
C GLN A 72 -1.35 0.37 18.96
N ARG A 73 -0.41 -0.48 19.40
CA ARG A 73 0.55 -0.16 20.47
C ARG A 73 1.79 0.58 19.96
N VAL A 74 1.99 0.66 18.65
CA VAL A 74 3.08 1.40 18.02
C VAL A 74 2.76 2.90 18.06
N ASP A 75 3.75 3.72 18.38
CA ASP A 75 3.62 5.18 18.29
C ASP A 75 3.65 5.62 16.83
N THR A 76 2.48 5.67 16.20
CA THR A 76 2.33 6.09 14.80
C THR A 76 2.45 7.60 14.62
N SER A 77 2.49 8.41 15.69
CA SER A 77 2.53 9.89 15.59
C SER A 77 3.70 10.43 14.77
N ARG A 78 4.78 9.63 14.67
CA ARG A 78 6.01 9.95 13.93
C ARG A 78 5.95 9.51 12.47
N PHE A 79 4.92 8.77 12.07
CA PHE A 79 4.73 8.30 10.70
C PHE A 79 4.15 9.40 9.84
N LEU A 80 4.74 9.55 8.66
CA LEU A 80 4.26 10.46 7.62
C LEU A 80 4.28 9.71 6.28
N PRO A 81 3.14 9.54 5.60
CA PRO A 81 1.78 9.76 6.12
C PRO A 81 1.45 8.86 7.33
N GLN A 82 0.38 9.17 8.07
CA GLN A 82 -0.18 8.24 9.05
C GLN A 82 -0.74 7.00 8.31
N PRO A 83 -0.79 5.82 8.96
CA PRO A 83 -1.32 4.61 8.34
C PRO A 83 -2.75 4.76 7.81
N GLU A 84 -3.63 5.44 8.54
CA GLU A 84 -5.01 5.71 8.16
C GLU A 84 -5.08 6.68 6.97
N ASP A 85 -4.25 7.73 6.98
CA ASP A 85 -4.17 8.69 5.86
C ASP A 85 -3.66 8.01 4.59
N LEU A 86 -2.69 7.10 4.72
CA LEU A 86 -2.19 6.32 3.58
C LEU A 86 -3.25 5.36 3.05
N LEU A 87 -4.01 4.71 3.95
CA LEU A 87 -5.13 3.84 3.56
C LEU A 87 -6.18 4.62 2.77
N GLN A 88 -6.54 5.81 3.25
CA GLN A 88 -7.48 6.69 2.56
C GLN A 88 -6.95 7.07 1.16
N GLN A 89 -5.69 7.46 1.03
CA GLN A 89 -5.09 7.79 -0.27
C GLN A 89 -5.11 6.63 -1.26
N LEU A 90 -4.88 5.40 -0.78
CA LEU A 90 -4.96 4.19 -1.61
C LEU A 90 -6.41 3.93 -2.08
N GLN A 91 -7.39 4.09 -1.20
CA GLN A 91 -8.81 3.94 -1.53
C GLN A 91 -9.29 4.99 -2.53
N GLU A 92 -8.88 6.26 -2.35
CA GLU A 92 -9.18 7.33 -3.29
C GLU A 92 -8.58 7.05 -4.67
N ALA A 93 -7.33 6.57 -4.73
CA ALA A 93 -6.71 6.19 -5.99
C ALA A 93 -7.49 5.09 -6.72
N LEU A 94 -7.99 4.08 -6.00
CA LEU A 94 -8.83 3.03 -6.60
C LEU A 94 -10.16 3.59 -7.13
N ALA A 95 -10.83 4.44 -6.34
CA ALA A 95 -12.10 5.05 -6.74
C ALA A 95 -11.97 5.90 -8.01
N THR A 96 -10.82 6.55 -8.23
CA THR A 96 -10.56 7.30 -9.48
C THR A 96 -10.31 6.44 -10.71
N THR A 97 -10.08 5.13 -10.52
CA THR A 97 -9.77 4.18 -11.60
C THR A 97 -10.93 3.25 -11.95
N GLU A 98 -12.02 3.24 -11.17
CA GLU A 98 -13.23 2.50 -11.51
C GLU A 98 -13.96 3.19 -12.69
N PRO A 99 -14.34 2.44 -13.74
CA PRO A 99 -15.17 2.99 -14.81
C PRO A 99 -16.58 3.30 -14.27
N LEU A 100 -17.05 4.54 -14.54
CA LEU A 100 -18.42 5.01 -14.25
C LEU A 100 -19.51 4.12 -14.88
#